data_AF-A0A9W7TIP3-F1
#
_entry.id   AF-A0A9W7TIP3-F1
#
_cell.length_a   1.000
_cell.length_b   1.000
_cell.length_c   1.000
_cell.angle_alpha   90.00
_cell.angle_beta   90.00
_cell.angle_gamma   90.00
#
_symmetry.space_group_name_H-M   'P 1'
#
loop_
_entity.id
_entity.type
_entity.pdbx_description
1 polymer ?
#
loop_
_entity_poly.entity_id
_entity_poly.type
_entity_poly.pdbx_seq_one_letter_code
_entity_poly.pdbx_strand_id
1 'polypeptide(L)'
;MGLSSDQENGLLVTGDTTGSIKVWDISQYALSAGDECATELPPLLHSWRGHEGALVSSEILAHGSRIFVLTVSVDCRACLWTIDGGYVGCFGQEEKWDISNPDTYQISRIIV
;
A
#
# COMPACT_ATOMS: atom_id res chain seq x y z
N MET A 1 6.94 -9.12 -7.18
CA MET A 1 7.16 -8.67 -5.80
C MET A 1 7.50 -7.20 -5.89
N GLY A 2 6.69 -6.34 -5.28
CA GLY A 2 6.92 -4.90 -5.25
C GLY A 2 7.25 -4.43 -3.83
N LEU A 3 8.13 -3.45 -3.72
CA LEU A 3 8.39 -2.74 -2.47
C LEU A 3 8.67 -1.27 -2.77
N SER A 4 8.24 -0.40 -1.87
CA SER A 4 8.39 1.05 -2.01
C SER A 4 8.41 1.69 -0.63
N SER A 5 9.28 2.67 -0.41
CA SER A 5 9.25 3.54 0.77
C SER A 5 8.70 4.92 0.42
N ASP A 6 8.34 5.68 1.45
CA ASP A 6 8.01 7.09 1.32
C ASP A 6 9.29 7.95 1.28
N GLN A 7 9.14 9.24 1.04
CA GLN A 7 10.27 10.17 0.88
C GLN A 7 11.13 10.31 2.15
N GLU A 8 10.55 10.13 3.34
CA GLU A 8 11.25 10.23 4.62
C GLU A 8 11.81 8.87 5.10
N ASN A 9 11.55 7.78 4.35
CA ASN A 9 11.85 6.40 4.76
C ASN A 9 11.28 6.05 6.14
N GLY A 10 10.09 6.59 6.47
CA GLY A 10 9.34 6.25 7.68
C GLY A 10 8.37 5.10 7.46
N LEU A 11 7.88 4.93 6.23
CA LEU A 11 6.92 3.90 5.84
C LEU A 11 7.50 3.02 4.74
N LEU A 12 7.25 1.72 4.87
CA LEU A 12 7.55 0.73 3.84
C LEU A 12 6.26 0.05 3.41
N VAL A 13 6.00 0.02 2.11
CA VAL A 13 4.98 -0.83 1.50
C VAL A 13 5.66 -2.03 0.86
N THR A 14 5.11 -3.21 1.11
CA THR A 14 5.55 -4.46 0.48
C THR A 14 4.35 -5.19 -0.11
N GLY A 15 4.53 -5.81 -1.28
CA GLY A 15 3.54 -6.69 -1.90
C GLY A 15 4.09 -8.07 -2.23
N ASP A 16 3.24 -9.10 -2.09
CA ASP A 16 3.61 -10.50 -2.29
C ASP A 16 3.01 -11.17 -3.54
N THR A 17 3.28 -12.46 -3.71
CA THR A 17 2.80 -13.27 -4.85
C THR A 17 1.30 -13.58 -4.80
N THR A 18 0.65 -13.39 -3.66
CA THR A 18 -0.79 -13.64 -3.45
C THR A 18 -1.63 -12.38 -3.62
N GLY A 19 -1.00 -11.24 -3.87
CA GLY A 19 -1.65 -9.93 -3.97
C GLY A 19 -1.91 -9.27 -2.62
N SER A 20 -1.25 -9.74 -1.56
CA SER A 20 -1.32 -9.10 -0.26
C SER A 20 -0.40 -7.88 -0.23
N ILE A 21 -0.89 -6.79 0.35
CA ILE A 21 -0.19 -5.54 0.57
C ILE A 21 0.00 -5.37 2.07
N LYS A 22 1.19 -4.92 2.48
CA LYS A 22 1.54 -4.64 3.87
C LYS A 22 2.22 -3.29 3.98
N VAL A 23 1.90 -2.57 5.05
CA VAL A 23 2.48 -1.27 5.39
C VAL A 23 3.17 -1.40 6.73
N TRP A 24 4.44 -1.01 6.78
CA TRP A 24 5.30 -1.13 7.94
C TRP A 24 5.81 0.26 8.35
N ASP A 25 5.90 0.49 9.66
CA ASP A 25 6.64 1.63 10.21
C ASP A 25 8.12 1.23 10.31
N ILE A 26 8.95 1.92 9.53
CA ILE A 26 10.40 1.72 9.54
C ILE A 26 11.14 2.97 10.05
N SER A 27 10.43 3.97 10.58
CA SER A 27 10.99 5.27 10.98
C SER A 27 12.10 5.18 12.03
N GLN A 28 12.05 4.16 12.89
CA GLN A 28 13.06 3.90 13.92
C GLN A 28 13.74 2.52 13.74
N TYR A 29 13.45 1.85 12.63
CA TYR A 29 13.89 0.49 12.43
C TYR A 29 15.39 0.44 12.07
N ALA A 30 16.16 -0.34 12.83
CA ALA A 30 17.60 -0.57 12.60
C ALA A 30 18.48 0.70 12.52
N LEU A 31 18.09 1.78 13.22
CA LEU A 31 18.85 3.04 13.26
C LEU A 31 19.89 3.11 14.40
N SER A 32 19.81 2.20 15.37
CA SER A 32 20.73 2.15 16.52
C SER A 32 22.13 1.71 16.09
N ALA A 33 23.15 2.53 16.32
CA ALA A 33 24.55 2.23 16.01
C ALA A 33 25.22 1.24 17.01
N GLY A 34 24.43 0.63 17.90
CA GLY A 34 24.91 -0.40 18.81
C GLY A 34 24.88 -1.78 18.15
N ASP A 35 25.74 -2.69 18.58
CA ASP A 35 25.91 -4.08 18.11
C ASP A 35 24.63 -4.96 18.28
N GLU A 36 23.53 -4.36 18.75
CA GLU A 36 22.20 -4.94 18.82
C GLU A 36 21.58 -4.89 17.44
N CYS A 37 21.92 -5.89 16.62
CA CYS A 37 21.23 -6.16 15.36
C CYS A 37 19.71 -6.16 15.65
N ALA A 38 18.93 -5.34 14.92
CA ALA A 38 17.48 -5.31 15.07
C ALA A 38 16.91 -6.72 14.84
N THR A 39 16.66 -7.46 15.92
CA THR A 39 16.16 -8.84 15.88
C THR A 39 14.65 -8.90 15.77
N GLU A 40 13.98 -7.81 16.15
CA GLU A 40 12.54 -7.65 16.03
C GLU A 40 12.15 -7.17 14.64
N LEU A 41 10.93 -7.49 14.20
CA LEU A 41 10.41 -6.99 12.93
C LEU A 41 9.95 -5.53 13.10
N PRO A 42 10.03 -4.69 12.05
CA PRO A 42 9.42 -3.38 12.09
C PRO A 42 7.91 -3.52 12.36
N PRO A 43 7.28 -2.57 13.09
CA PRO A 43 5.85 -2.61 13.34
C PRO A 43 5.02 -2.70 12.05
N LEU A 44 4.15 -3.71 11.95
CA LEU A 44 3.18 -3.82 10.87
C LEU A 44 1.97 -2.94 11.19
N LEU A 45 1.75 -1.89 10.40
CA LEU A 45 0.64 -0.95 10.59
C LEU A 45 -0.65 -1.49 9.96
N HIS A 46 -0.57 -1.93 8.71
CA HIS A 46 -1.73 -2.36 7.93
C HIS A 46 -1.39 -3.56 7.05
N SER A 47 -2.38 -4.42 6.84
CA SER A 47 -2.28 -5.52 5.89
C SER A 47 -3.66 -5.83 5.30
N TRP A 48 -3.71 -5.94 3.98
CA TRP A 48 -4.94 -6.31 3.26
C TRP A 48 -4.59 -7.07 1.99
N ARG A 49 -5.59 -7.76 1.42
CA ARG A 49 -5.48 -8.37 0.08
C ARG A 49 -6.02 -7.38 -0.94
N GLY A 50 -5.14 -6.80 -1.75
CA GLY A 50 -5.51 -5.82 -2.77
C GLY A 50 -5.71 -6.43 -4.15
N HIS A 51 -5.05 -7.56 -4.43
CA HIS A 51 -5.06 -8.19 -5.75
C HIS A 51 -5.32 -9.70 -5.66
N GLU A 52 -5.78 -10.27 -6.77
CA GLU A 52 -5.97 -11.73 -6.89
C GLU A 52 -4.69 -12.46 -7.34
N GLY A 53 -3.62 -11.71 -7.62
CA GLY A 53 -2.34 -12.25 -8.07
C GLY A 53 -1.15 -11.40 -7.63
N ALA A 54 0.03 -11.88 -8.01
CA ALA A 54 1.31 -11.29 -7.62
C ALA A 54 1.41 -9.79 -7.90
N LEU A 55 1.75 -9.04 -6.85
CA LEU A 55 2.02 -7.63 -6.96
C LEU A 55 3.35 -7.43 -7.71
N VAL A 56 3.30 -6.67 -8.81
CA VAL A 56 4.44 -6.41 -9.69
C VAL A 56 5.19 -5.18 -9.21
N SER A 57 4.49 -4.10 -8.86
CA SER A 57 5.09 -2.87 -8.33
C SER A 57 4.12 -2.13 -7.41
N SER A 58 4.67 -1.32 -6.51
CA SER A 58 3.94 -0.42 -5.60
C SER A 58 4.60 0.95 -5.54
N GLU A 59 3.84 1.98 -5.21
CA GLU A 59 4.33 3.34 -4.97
C GLU A 59 3.52 4.01 -3.86
N ILE A 60 4.20 4.75 -2.98
CA ILE A 60 3.57 5.56 -1.93
C ILE A 60 3.43 6.99 -2.45
N LEU A 61 2.19 7.49 -2.46
CA LEU A 61 1.85 8.79 -3.02
C LEU A 61 1.30 9.71 -1.92
N ALA A 62 1.92 10.86 -1.73
CA ALA A 62 1.42 11.90 -0.84
C ALA A 62 0.57 12.92 -1.61
N HIS A 63 -0.64 13.19 -1.14
CA HIS A 63 -1.50 14.24 -1.69
C HIS A 63 -2.16 15.03 -0.55
N GLY A 64 -1.71 16.27 -0.36
CA GLY A 64 -2.11 17.08 0.79
C GLY A 64 -1.65 16.42 2.09
N SER A 65 -2.58 16.18 3.01
CA SER A 65 -2.33 15.45 4.27
C SER A 65 -2.61 13.95 4.20
N ARG A 66 -2.96 13.42 3.02
CA ARG A 66 -3.34 12.02 2.82
C ARG A 66 -2.22 11.26 2.11
N ILE A 67 -2.07 10.00 2.49
CA ILE A 67 -1.14 9.06 1.87
C ILE A 67 -1.96 7.97 1.18
N PHE A 68 -1.56 7.67 -0.05
CA PHE A 68 -2.13 6.64 -0.89
C PHE A 68 -1.07 5.62 -1.28
N VAL A 69 -1.53 4.44 -1.65
CA VAL A 69 -0.70 3.38 -2.20
C VAL A 69 -1.21 3.08 -3.61
N LEU A 70 -0.36 3.22 -4.60
CA LEU A 70 -0.60 2.73 -5.95
C LEU A 70 -0.01 1.33 -6.07
N THR A 71 -0.78 0.40 -6.62
CA THR A 71 -0.30 -0.97 -6.88
C THR A 71 -0.65 -1.43 -8.28
N VAL A 72 0.23 -2.23 -8.86
CA VAL A 72 0.01 -2.91 -10.15
C VAL A 72 0.31 -4.40 -10.00
N SER A 73 -0.52 -5.24 -10.62
CA SER A 73 -0.47 -6.70 -10.45
C SER A 73 -0.58 -7.44 -11.77
N VAL A 74 -0.20 -8.72 -11.73
CA VAL A 74 -0.41 -9.68 -12.83
C VAL A 74 -1.88 -10.01 -13.07
N ASP A 75 -2.79 -9.58 -12.19
CA ASP A 75 -4.24 -9.67 -12.38
C ASP A 75 -4.79 -8.64 -13.41
N CYS A 76 -3.88 -7.95 -14.12
CA CYS A 76 -4.16 -6.92 -15.12
C CYS A 76 -4.81 -5.64 -14.54
N ARG A 77 -4.67 -5.38 -13.23
CA ARG A 77 -5.22 -4.19 -12.59
C ARG A 77 -4.13 -3.29 -12.02
N ALA A 78 -4.35 -1.99 -12.20
CA ALA A 78 -3.66 -0.93 -11.48
C ALA A 78 -4.68 -0.27 -10.54
N CYS A 79 -4.43 -0.28 -9.24
CA CYS A 79 -5.41 0.16 -8.25
C CYS A 79 -4.79 1.11 -7.22
N LEU A 80 -5.62 2.01 -6.71
CA LEU A 80 -5.27 3.00 -5.71
C LEU A 80 -5.97 2.67 -4.40
N TRP A 81 -5.22 2.78 -3.31
CA TRP A 81 -5.65 2.49 -1.96
C TRP A 81 -5.30 3.66 -1.05
N THR A 82 -6.07 3.88 0.01
CA THR A 82 -5.62 4.66 1.14
C THR A 82 -4.55 3.88 1.92
N ILE A 83 -3.70 4.56 2.68
CA ILE A 83 -2.60 3.91 3.43
C ILE A 83 -3.08 2.87 4.45
N ASP A 84 -4.31 3.01 4.96
CA ASP A 84 -4.97 2.08 5.88
C ASP A 84 -5.69 0.91 5.19
N GLY A 85 -5.62 0.84 3.85
CA GLY A 85 -6.15 -0.27 3.05
C GLY A 85 -7.55 -0.07 2.47
N GLY A 86 -8.12 1.13 2.59
CA GLY A 86 -9.36 1.50 1.93
C GLY A 86 -9.20 1.52 0.40
N TYR A 87 -10.11 0.88 -0.32
CA TYR A 87 -10.09 0.85 -1.77
C TYR A 87 -10.60 2.17 -2.34
N VAL A 88 -9.79 2.86 -3.13
CA VAL A 88 -10.20 4.09 -3.81
C VAL A 88 -10.84 3.74 -5.17
N GLY A 89 -10.13 2.93 -5.96
CA GLY A 89 -10.57 2.49 -7.27
C GLY A 89 -9.43 1.89 -8.09
N CYS A 90 -9.74 1.34 -9.26
CA CYS A 90 -8.74 0.93 -10.25
C CYS A 90 -8.76 1.86 -11.47
N PHE A 91 -7.59 2.05 -12.07
CA PHE A 91 -7.46 2.87 -13.28
C PHE A 91 -8.17 2.19 -14.46
N GLY A 92 -8.87 2.98 -15.27
CA GLY A 92 -9.57 2.50 -16.46
C GLY A 92 -10.98 1.94 -16.23
N GLN A 93 -11.50 2.00 -15.01
CA GLN A 93 -12.90 1.65 -14.73
C GLN A 93 -13.89 2.74 -15.18
N GLU A 94 -15.17 2.38 -15.35
CA GLU A 94 -16.22 3.33 -15.78
C GLU A 94 -16.57 4.37 -14.69
N GLU A 95 -16.67 3.93 -13.44
CA GLU A 95 -16.99 4.81 -12.31
C GLU A 95 -15.79 5.66 -11.91
N LYS A 96 -15.95 6.97 -11.94
CA LYS A 96 -14.89 7.91 -11.57
C LYS A 96 -14.83 8.10 -10.05
N TRP A 97 -13.61 8.27 -9.55
CA TRP A 97 -13.31 8.65 -8.18
C TRP A 97 -12.50 9.95 -8.17
N ASP A 98 -12.62 10.69 -7.06
CA ASP A 98 -11.88 11.92 -6.79
C ASP A 98 -11.10 11.72 -5.48
N ILE A 99 -9.77 11.79 -5.57
CA ILE A 99 -8.86 11.65 -4.42
C ILE A 99 -9.16 12.65 -3.30
N SER A 100 -9.77 13.79 -3.62
CA SER A 100 -10.15 14.84 -2.67
C SER A 100 -11.49 14.57 -1.99
N ASN A 101 -12.31 13.67 -2.55
CA ASN A 101 -13.64 13.35 -2.05
C ASN A 101 -13.77 11.86 -1.70
N PRO A 102 -13.55 11.48 -0.43
CA PRO A 102 -13.65 10.09 0.03
C PRO A 102 -15.01 9.43 -0.23
N ASP A 103 -16.10 10.19 -0.36
CA ASP A 103 -17.43 9.63 -0.65
C ASP A 103 -17.51 9.01 -2.06
N THR A 104 -16.55 9.32 -2.92
CA THR A 104 -16.43 8.72 -4.27
C THR A 104 -15.59 7.44 -4.31
N TYR A 105 -14.97 7.07 -3.18
CA TYR A 105 -14.16 5.86 -3.11
C TYR A 105 -15.05 4.64 -3.20
N GLN A 106 -14.57 3.63 -3.91
CA GLN A 106 -15.36 2.42 -4.12
C GLN A 106 -15.34 1.54 -2.88
N ILE A 107 -16.53 1.18 -2.39
CA ILE A 107 -16.66 0.08 -1.45
C ILE A 107 -16.43 -1.20 -2.26
N SER A 108 -15.43 -1.98 -1.88
CA SER A 108 -15.12 -3.25 -2.52
C SER A 108 -16.40 -4.07 -2.71
N ARG A 109 -16.77 -4.33 -3.98
CA ARG A 109 -17.67 -5.45 -4.27
C ARG A 109 -16.89 -6.70 -3.90
N ILE A 110 -17.08 -7.17 -2.66
CA ILE A 110 -16.78 -8.54 -2.28
C ILE A 110 -17.53 -9.39 -3.31
N ILE A 111 -16.81 -9.97 -4.27
CA ILE A 111 -17.37 -11.04 -5.08
C ILE A 111 -17.45 -12.22 -4.12
N VAL A 112 -18.68 -12.54 -3.72
CA VAL A 112 -19.05 -13.74 -2.94
C VAL A 112 -18.64 -14.99 -3.71
#